data_AF-A0A202E8X5-F1
#
_entry.id   AF-A0A202E8X5-F1
#
_cell.length_a   1.000
_cell.length_b   1.000
_cell.length_c   1.000
_cell.angle_alpha   90.00
_cell.angle_beta   90.00
_cell.angle_gamma   90.00
#
_symmetry.space_group_name_H-M   'P 1'
#
loop_
_entity.id
_entity.type
_entity.pdbx_description
1 polymer ?
#
loop_
_entity_poly.entity_id
_entity_poly.type
_entity_poly.pdbx_seq_one_letter_code
_entity_poly.pdbx_strand_id
1 'polypeptide(L)' 'MAIRKLQHVGGGSTGVTLPKDDLQLEELLDDDGTLEGEHHAHVKYEGDGTWTLKLLDMWRRAKSPARRWSVPWSDSE' A
#
# COMPACT_ATOMS: atom_id res chain seq x y z
N MET A 1 0.24 17.83 -13.16
CA MET A 1 0.09 17.75 -11.69
C MET A 1 -1.36 18.02 -11.35
N ALA A 2 -1.99 17.14 -10.57
CA ALA A 2 -3.35 17.37 -10.09
C ALA A 2 -3.30 18.16 -8.77
N ILE A 3 -4.11 19.21 -8.64
CA ILE A 3 -4.26 19.97 -7.39
C ILE A 3 -5.29 19.24 -6.53
N ARG A 4 -4.91 18.87 -5.31
CA ARG A 4 -5.78 18.17 -4.35
C ARG A 4 -6.05 19.07 -3.16
N LYS A 5 -7.28 19.02 -2.65
CA LYS A 5 -7.69 19.82 -1.49
C LYS A 5 -7.18 19.17 -0.20
N LEU A 6 -6.67 19.99 0.71
CA LEU A 6 -6.40 19.56 2.08
C LEU A 6 -7.71 19.28 2.82
N GLN A 7 -7.77 18.17 3.54
CA GLN A 7 -8.93 17.74 4.29
C GLN A 7 -8.58 17.56 5.77
N HIS A 8 -9.51 17.90 6.65
CA HIS A 8 -9.37 17.67 8.07
C HIS A 8 -9.56 16.18 8.37
N VAL A 9 -8.58 15.56 9.04
CA VAL A 9 -8.62 14.11 9.36
C VAL A 9 -8.87 13.87 10.86
N GLY A 10 -8.98 14.94 11.65
CA GLY A 10 -9.15 14.89 13.11
C GLY A 10 -7.82 14.90 13.87
N GLY A 11 -7.90 15.05 15.20
CA GLY A 11 -6.73 14.91 16.09
C GLY A 11 -5.63 15.95 15.90
N GLY A 12 -5.94 17.11 15.32
CA GLY A 12 -4.94 18.16 15.00
C GLY A 12 -4.17 17.90 13.70
N SER A 13 -4.62 16.95 12.87
CA SER A 13 -3.99 16.60 11.60
C SER A 13 -4.81 17.04 10.38
N THR A 14 -4.11 17.28 9.28
CA THR A 14 -4.68 17.57 7.96
C THR A 14 -4.07 16.59 6.97
N GLY A 15 -4.89 16.07 6.05
CA GLY A 15 -4.51 15.08 5.06
C GLY A 15 -4.72 15.59 3.64
N VAL A 16 -4.11 14.89 2.68
CA VAL A 16 -4.36 15.06 1.25
C VAL A 16 -4.97 13.76 0.73
N THR A 17 -5.97 13.85 -0.14
CA THR A 17 -6.61 12.68 -0.73
C THR A 17 -5.91 12.29 -2.02
N LEU A 18 -5.55 11.01 -2.13
CA LEU A 18 -5.07 10.39 -3.36
C LEU A 18 -6.23 9.60 -4.00
N PRO A 19 -6.43 9.67 -5.32
CA PRO A 19 -7.48 8.93 -6.00
C PRO A 19 -7.20 7.43 -5.94
N LYS A 20 -8.25 6.63 -5.81
CA LYS A 20 -8.14 5.17 -5.66
C LYS A 20 -7.42 4.53 -6.84
N ASP A 21 -7.73 4.96 -8.06
CA ASP A 21 -7.14 4.43 -9.29
C ASP A 21 -5.60 4.56 -9.29
N ASP A 22 -5.06 5.71 -8.86
CA ASP A 22 -3.60 5.91 -8.73
C ASP A 22 -3.01 4.94 -7.70
N LEU A 23 -3.72 4.70 -6.58
CA LEU A 23 -3.25 3.80 -5.53
C LEU A 23 -3.33 2.33 -5.93
N GLN A 24 -4.35 1.94 -6.72
CA GLN A 24 -4.45 0.60 -7.29
C GLN A 24 -3.34 0.33 -8.31
N LEU A 25 -3.03 1.31 -9.16
CA LEU A 25 -1.90 1.23 -10.11
C LEU A 25 -0.55 1.02 -9.41
N GLU A 26 -0.38 1.58 -8.22
CA GLU A 26 0.82 1.42 -7.37
C GLU A 26 0.74 0.19 -6.46
N GLU A 27 -0.26 -0.69 -6.64
CA GLU A 27 -0.50 -1.91 -5.85
C GLU A 27 -0.63 -1.63 -4.34
N LEU A 28 -1.07 -0.42 -3.96
CA LEU A 28 -1.35 -0.01 -2.58
C LEU A 28 -2.75 -0.39 -2.13
N LEU A 29 -3.71 -0.36 -3.05
CA LEU A 29 -5.05 -0.86 -2.82
C LEU A 29 -5.24 -2.14 -3.65
N ASP A 30 -6.06 -3.04 -3.14
CA ASP A 30 -6.54 -4.20 -3.91
C ASP A 30 -7.58 -3.79 -4.98
N ASP A 31 -8.07 -4.78 -5.72
CA ASP A 31 -9.08 -4.60 -6.78
C ASP A 31 -10.42 -4.06 -6.25
N ASP A 32 -10.72 -4.24 -4.96
CA ASP A 32 -11.94 -3.74 -4.33
C ASP A 32 -11.76 -2.31 -3.75
N GLY A 33 -10.53 -1.80 -3.76
CA GLY A 33 -10.17 -0.47 -3.31
C GLY A 33 -10.00 -0.40 -1.79
N THR A 34 -9.70 -1.52 -1.15
CA THR A 34 -9.32 -1.65 0.25
C THR A 34 -7.81 -1.62 0.42
N LEU A 35 -7.37 -1.00 1.51
CA LEU A 35 -5.97 -0.96 1.90
C LEU A 35 -5.64 -2.28 2.62
N GLU A 36 -4.97 -3.21 1.94
CA GLU A 36 -4.54 -4.47 2.55
C GLU A 36 -3.17 -4.35 3.23
N GLY A 37 -3.14 -4.46 4.55
CA GLY A 37 -1.90 -4.54 5.33
C GLY A 37 -1.41 -3.21 5.89
N GLU A 38 -0.14 -3.17 6.30
CA GLU A 38 0.47 -2.00 6.93
C GLU A 38 1.39 -1.25 5.94
N HIS A 39 0.85 -0.19 5.32
CA HIS A 39 1.64 0.67 4.45
C HIS A 39 2.26 1.82 5.23
N HIS A 40 3.58 1.97 5.10
CA HIS A 40 4.32 3.04 5.71
C HIS A 40 4.88 3.97 4.63
N ALA A 41 4.79 5.27 4.85
CA ALA A 41 5.38 6.27 3.96
C ALA A 41 6.35 7.16 4.73
N HIS A 42 7.51 7.41 4.14
CA HIS A 42 8.42 8.44 4.60
C HIS A 42 7.94 9.79 4.09
N VAL A 43 7.62 10.70 5.01
CA VAL A 43 7.20 12.07 4.71
C VAL A 43 8.34 13.01 5.10
N LYS A 44 8.91 13.73 4.13
CA LYS A 44 10.00 14.69 4.36
C LYS A 44 9.55 16.10 3.98
N TYR A 45 9.74 17.06 4.88
CA TYR A 45 9.59 18.47 4.58
C TYR A 45 10.87 19.00 3.91
N GLU A 46 10.74 19.62 2.74
CA GLU A 46 11.87 20.15 1.96
C GLU A 46 12.01 21.67 2.07
N GLY A 47 11.04 22.37 2.67
CA GLY A 47 10.99 23.84 2.71
C GLY A 47 9.95 24.42 1.75
N ASP A 48 9.62 25.70 1.92
CA ASP A 48 8.70 26.46 1.05
C ASP A 48 7.33 25.79 0.81
N GLY A 49 6.81 25.09 1.83
CA GLY A 49 5.55 24.34 1.71
C GLY A 49 5.65 23.07 0.86
N THR A 50 6.86 22.66 0.47
CA THR A 50 7.13 21.46 -0.33
C THR A 50 7.39 20.25 0.57
N TRP A 51 6.74 19.15 0.24
CA TRP A 51 6.89 17.87 0.93
C TRP A 51 7.13 16.76 -0.08
N THR A 52 8.03 15.84 0.26
CA THR A 52 8.29 14.62 -0.51
C THR A 52 7.71 13.43 0.24
N LEU A 53 6.86 12.66 -0.42
CA LEU A 53 6.34 11.39 0.08
C LEU A 53 7.05 10.25 -0.65
N LYS A 54 7.57 9.28 0.09
CA LYS A 54 8.11 8.05 -0.47
C LYS A 54 7.52 6.85 0.24
N LEU A 55 6.82 5.99 -0.49
CA LEU A 55 6.35 4.72 0.03
C LEU A 55 7.55 3.87 0.47
N LEU A 56 7.45 3.27 1.65
CA LEU A 56 8.43 2.32 2.15
C LEU A 56 7.91 0.92 1.85
N ASP A 57 8.68 0.15 1.07
CA ASP A 57 8.49 -1.30 0.96
C ASP A 57 8.99 -1.93 2.27
N MET A 58 8.16 -1.85 3.31
CA MET A 58 8.41 -2.57 4.56
C MET A 58 7.85 -3.98 4.38
N TRP A 59 8.72 -4.84 3.85
CA TRP A 59 8.57 -6.29 3.84
C TRP A 59 7.54 -6.82 2.82
N ARG A 60 7.96 -6.96 1.55
CA ARG A 60 7.64 -8.16 0.76
C ARG A 60 8.09 -9.41 1.53
N ARG A 61 7.33 -9.85 2.55
CA ARG A 61 7.47 -11.20 3.08
C ARG A 61 6.86 -12.08 2.02
N ALA A 62 7.72 -12.50 1.09
CA ALA A 62 7.53 -13.55 0.11
C ALA A 62 6.05 -13.99 -0.03
N LYS A 63 5.33 -13.43 -0.99
CA LYS A 63 4.29 -14.20 -1.67
C LYS A 63 5.02 -15.36 -2.35
N SER A 64 5.32 -16.41 -1.58
CA SER A 64 5.62 -17.73 -2.12
C SER A 64 4.39 -18.11 -2.93
N PRO A 65 4.53 -18.35 -4.25
CA PRO A 65 3.40 -18.81 -5.03
C PRO A 65 3.00 -20.17 -4.48
N ALA A 66 1.82 -20.22 -3.84
CA ALA A 66 1.13 -21.47 -3.63
C ALA A 66 0.79 -22.03 -5.00
N ARG A 67 1.59 -22.99 -5.48
CA ARG A 67 1.25 -24.00 -6.51
C ARG A 67 2.42 -24.96 -6.72
N ARG A 68 2.46 -26.02 -5.92
CA ARG A 68 2.68 -27.36 -6.46
C ARG A 68 1.82 -28.35 -5.69
N TRP A 69 0.70 -28.70 -6.30
CA TRP A 69 0.05 -29.97 -6.00
C TRP A 69 1.08 -31.09 -6.12
N SER A 70 1.30 -31.82 -5.05
CA SER A 70 1.62 -33.25 -5.13
C SER A 70 0.52 -33.97 -4.36
N VAL A 71 -0.35 -34.62 -5.14
CA VAL A 71 -1.44 -35.50 -4.75
C VAL A 71 -0.99 -36.56 -3.72
N PRO A 72 -1.91 -37.07 -2.89
CA PRO A 72 -1.62 -38.15 -1.95
C PRO A 72 -1.58 -39.46 -2.73
N TRP A 73 -0.51 -40.24 -2.54
CA TRP A 73 -0.51 -41.65 -2.94
C TRP A 73 -0.14 -42.50 -1.74
N SER A 74 -0.98 -43.50 -1.54
CA SER A 74 -1.05 -44.44 -0.43
C SER A 74 0.09 -45.46 -0.43
N ASP A 75 0.23 -46.05 0.77
CA ASP A 75 0.26 -47.49 1.04
C ASP A 75 1.58 -48.13 1.47
N SER A 76 1.45 -48.92 2.54
CA SER A 76 2.27 -50.06 3.01
C SER A 76 3.73 -49.76 3.39
N GLU A 77 4.25 -50.10 4.57
CA GLU A 77 4.12 -51.32 5.39
C GLU A 77 4.52 -51.03 6.85
#